data_AF-A0A0X3NV94-F1
#
_entry.id   AF-A0A0X3NV94-F1
#
_cell.length_a   1.000
_cell.length_b   1.000
_cell.length_c   1.000
_cell.angle_alpha   90.00
_cell.angle_beta   90.00
_cell.angle_gamma   90.00
#
_symmetry.space_group_name_H-M   'P 1'
#
loop_
_entity.id
_entity.type
_entity.pdbx_description
1 polymer ?
#
loop_
_entity_poly.entity_id
_entity_poly.type
_entity_poly.pdbx_seq_one_letter_code
_entity_poly.pdbx_strand_id
1 'polypeptide(L)'
;MRLVVTGFGPFGSIETNSSTLAVQSLKKLWDSLLCSSKDIPELIIFPNLEVSYCAVQNLMPIIWEGEPPDLVIHCGVSSGSSSIALETGAFDGPFCHADVLGQVCSDSSCGTFTPTALPLADACTMLNAAGHKCVLSVDPGTYLCDYIYHMSLQRGPDRTVFVHVPDVSNDLEADDLGEALLLFIIVLSRLMKLKIPAALSDFFDHKFQPLSADSTN
;
A
#
# COMPACT_ATOMS: atom_id res chain seq x y z
N MET A 1 4.04 -13.95 -10.35
CA MET A 1 3.28 -13.03 -9.49
C MET A 1 3.71 -11.61 -9.87
N ARG A 2 2.75 -10.74 -10.17
CA ARG A 2 2.94 -9.34 -10.59
C ARG A 2 2.29 -8.43 -9.56
N LEU A 3 3.09 -7.55 -8.95
CA LEU A 3 2.71 -6.65 -7.88
C LEU A 3 2.88 -5.20 -8.34
N VAL A 4 1.90 -4.36 -8.05
CA VAL A 4 2.00 -2.91 -8.29
C VAL A 4 1.87 -2.18 -6.95
N VAL A 5 2.82 -1.30 -6.67
CA VAL A 5 2.78 -0.47 -5.45
C VAL A 5 2.99 1.00 -5.80
N THR A 6 2.09 1.88 -5.36
CA THR A 6 2.20 3.33 -5.61
C THR A 6 2.41 4.10 -4.32
N GLY A 7 3.13 5.21 -4.39
CA GLY A 7 3.19 6.24 -3.37
C GLY A 7 2.90 7.59 -4.00
N PHE A 8 2.37 8.54 -3.24
CA PHE A 8 2.14 9.89 -3.71
C PHE A 8 3.38 10.76 -3.52
N GLY A 9 3.64 11.64 -4.47
CA GLY A 9 4.66 12.66 -4.35
C GLY A 9 4.28 13.81 -3.40
N PRO A 10 5.07 14.90 -3.41
CA PRO A 10 4.82 16.09 -2.59
C PRO A 10 3.48 16.77 -2.92
N PHE A 11 2.85 17.40 -1.92
CA PHE A 11 1.66 18.25 -2.11
C PHE A 11 1.44 19.19 -0.93
N GLY A 12 0.86 20.36 -1.18
CA GLY A 12 0.62 21.36 -0.13
C GLY A 12 1.93 21.73 0.60
N SER A 13 1.96 21.54 1.91
CA SER A 13 3.15 21.74 2.76
C SER A 13 4.02 20.49 2.94
N ILE A 14 3.65 19.36 2.34
CA ILE A 14 4.40 18.10 2.45
C ILE A 14 5.44 18.07 1.33
N GLU A 15 6.67 18.43 1.66
CA GLU A 15 7.81 18.41 0.73
C GLU A 15 8.34 17.00 0.49
N THR A 16 8.25 16.13 1.50
CA THR A 16 8.63 14.72 1.43
C THR A 16 7.46 13.87 1.92
N ASN A 17 6.92 13.05 1.03
CA ASN A 17 5.75 12.24 1.33
C ASN A 17 6.17 10.88 1.91
N SER A 18 5.69 10.54 3.10
CA SER A 18 6.00 9.28 3.79
C SER A 18 5.62 8.04 2.95
N SER A 19 4.59 8.13 2.12
CA SER A 19 4.22 7.04 1.21
C SER A 19 5.30 6.77 0.15
N THR A 20 5.91 7.81 -0.43
CA THR A 20 7.08 7.67 -1.32
C THR A 20 8.21 6.94 -0.62
N LEU A 21 8.57 7.39 0.57
CA LEU A 21 9.69 6.84 1.33
C LEU A 21 9.46 5.37 1.68
N ALA A 22 8.25 5.02 2.13
CA ALA A 22 7.85 3.65 2.43
C ALA A 22 7.95 2.74 1.20
N VAL A 23 7.45 3.17 0.04
CA VAL A 23 7.50 2.39 -1.21
C VAL A 23 8.93 2.22 -1.72
N GLN A 24 9.78 3.25 -1.58
CA GLN A 24 11.19 3.15 -1.91
C GLN A 24 11.94 2.20 -0.97
N SER A 25 11.66 2.24 0.33
CA SER A 25 12.27 1.32 1.29
C SER A 25 11.83 -0.13 1.06
N LEU A 26 10.53 -0.35 0.83
CA LEU A 26 9.99 -1.65 0.37
C LEU A 26 10.79 -2.20 -0.81
N LYS A 27 11.05 -1.37 -1.83
CA LYS A 27 11.79 -1.81 -3.02
C LYS A 27 13.24 -2.20 -2.69
N LYS A 28 13.92 -1.45 -1.83
CA LYS A 28 15.28 -1.79 -1.38
C LYS A 28 15.31 -3.14 -0.65
N LEU A 29 14.37 -3.36 0.28
CA LEU A 29 14.24 -4.63 1.01
C LEU A 29 13.93 -5.79 0.06
N TRP A 30 12.98 -5.59 -0.85
CA TRP A 30 12.59 -6.56 -1.88
C TRP A 30 13.78 -7.00 -2.72
N ASP A 31 14.55 -6.05 -3.25
CA ASP A 31 15.72 -6.33 -4.10
C ASP A 31 16.83 -7.02 -3.30
N SER A 32 17.04 -6.62 -2.04
CA SER A 32 18.02 -7.24 -1.15
C SER A 32 17.68 -8.71 -0.86
N LEU A 33 16.42 -9.01 -0.53
CA LEU A 33 15.98 -10.38 -0.21
C LEU A 33 15.98 -11.30 -1.43
N LEU A 34 15.67 -10.75 -2.61
CA LEU A 34 15.50 -11.53 -3.83
C LEU A 34 16.71 -11.53 -4.76
N CYS A 35 17.81 -10.86 -4.39
CA CYS A 35 19.03 -10.76 -5.20
C CYS A 35 19.60 -12.10 -5.70
N SER A 36 19.41 -13.18 -4.94
CA SER A 36 19.89 -14.53 -5.26
C SER A 36 18.77 -15.51 -5.65
N SER A 37 17.53 -15.03 -5.78
CA SER A 37 16.38 -15.87 -6.12
C SER A 37 16.31 -16.15 -7.61
N LYS A 38 15.98 -17.40 -7.97
CA LYS A 38 15.82 -17.82 -9.37
C LYS A 38 14.43 -17.50 -9.96
N ASP A 39 13.45 -17.29 -9.10
CA ASP A 39 12.06 -16.99 -9.45
C ASP A 39 11.67 -15.71 -8.72
N ILE A 40 11.85 -14.57 -9.39
CA ILE A 40 11.63 -13.24 -8.81
C ILE A 40 10.28 -12.74 -9.30
N PRO A 41 9.29 -12.50 -8.41
CA PRO A 41 8.05 -11.86 -8.79
C PRO A 41 8.32 -10.45 -9.33
N GLU A 42 7.51 -10.03 -10.28
CA GLU A 42 7.59 -8.69 -10.83
C GLU A 42 7.01 -7.71 -9.80
N LEU A 43 7.83 -6.80 -9.28
CA LEU A 43 7.40 -5.70 -8.43
C LEU A 43 7.58 -4.38 -9.20
N ILE A 44 6.47 -3.76 -9.58
CA ILE A 44 6.40 -2.47 -10.25
C ILE A 44 6.08 -1.41 -9.20
N ILE A 45 6.90 -0.36 -9.11
CA ILE A 45 6.69 0.73 -8.16
C ILE A 45 6.50 2.08 -8.85
N PHE A 46 5.59 2.88 -8.30
CA PHE A 46 5.37 4.28 -8.68
C PHE A 46 5.43 5.16 -7.42
N PRO A 47 6.63 5.44 -6.88
CA PRO A 47 6.75 6.02 -5.54
C PRO A 47 6.41 7.52 -5.48
N ASN A 48 6.40 8.23 -6.61
CA ASN A 48 6.20 9.68 -6.68
C ASN A 48 5.05 10.04 -7.62
N LEU A 49 3.88 9.43 -7.42
CA LEU A 49 2.71 9.77 -8.21
C LEU A 49 2.33 11.24 -7.93
N GLU A 50 2.25 12.06 -8.97
CA GLU A 50 1.77 13.43 -8.83
C GLU A 50 0.37 13.42 -8.22
N VAL A 51 0.15 14.33 -7.26
CA VAL A 51 -1.12 14.46 -6.54
C VAL A 51 -2.12 15.22 -7.43
N SER A 52 -2.41 14.68 -8.62
CA SER A 52 -3.37 15.17 -9.62
C SER A 52 -4.31 14.09 -10.15
N TYR A 53 -5.54 14.47 -10.52
CA TYR A 53 -6.51 13.55 -11.12
C TYR A 53 -6.00 13.01 -12.46
N CYS A 54 -5.35 13.88 -13.25
CA CYS A 54 -4.76 13.53 -14.55
C CYS A 54 -3.67 12.46 -14.40
N ALA A 55 -2.79 12.57 -13.40
CA ALA A 55 -1.77 11.57 -13.15
C ALA A 55 -2.36 10.20 -12.79
N VAL A 56 -3.41 10.18 -11.95
CA VAL A 56 -4.15 8.95 -11.63
C VAL A 56 -4.78 8.36 -12.89
N GLN A 57 -5.46 9.16 -13.71
CA GLN A 57 -6.08 8.72 -14.96
C GLN A 57 -5.07 8.13 -15.96
N ASN A 58 -3.90 8.76 -16.10
CA ASN A 58 -2.82 8.27 -16.96
C ASN A 58 -2.16 7.00 -16.42
N LEU A 59 -2.18 6.79 -15.10
CA LEU A 59 -1.64 5.60 -14.47
C LEU A 59 -2.56 4.38 -14.63
N MET A 60 -3.89 4.56 -14.65
CA MET A 60 -4.84 3.46 -14.78
C MET A 60 -4.56 2.51 -15.95
N PRO A 61 -4.37 2.98 -17.21
CA PRO A 61 -4.05 2.07 -18.31
C PRO A 61 -2.70 1.36 -18.11
N ILE A 62 -1.71 2.01 -17.50
CA ILE A 62 -0.39 1.40 -17.23
C ILE A 62 -0.49 0.22 -16.24
N ILE A 63 -1.36 0.33 -15.24
CA ILE A 63 -1.59 -0.74 -14.25
C ILE A 63 -2.42 -1.87 -14.85
N TRP A 64 -3.51 -1.50 -15.53
CA TRP A 64 -4.64 -2.38 -15.80
C TRP A 64 -4.77 -2.87 -17.25
N GLU A 65 -4.12 -2.21 -18.22
CA GLU A 65 -4.07 -2.71 -19.60
C GLU A 65 -2.90 -3.68 -19.77
N GLY A 66 -3.16 -4.83 -20.38
CA GLY A 66 -2.19 -5.90 -20.56
C GLY A 66 -2.37 -7.05 -19.57
N GLU A 67 -1.27 -7.56 -19.01
CA GLU A 67 -1.31 -8.65 -18.03
C GLU A 67 -1.79 -8.12 -16.67
N PRO A 68 -2.92 -8.61 -16.14
CA PRO A 68 -3.50 -8.07 -14.92
C PRO A 68 -2.55 -8.33 -13.73
N PRO A 69 -2.36 -7.34 -12.83
CA PRO A 69 -1.59 -7.56 -11.62
C PRO A 69 -2.27 -8.61 -10.73
N ASP A 70 -1.51 -9.34 -9.91
CA ASP A 70 -2.05 -10.21 -8.87
C ASP A 70 -2.42 -9.42 -7.60
N LEU A 71 -1.74 -8.29 -7.37
CA LEU A 71 -2.00 -7.38 -6.25
C LEU A 71 -1.62 -5.94 -6.61
N VAL A 72 -2.46 -4.99 -6.21
CA VAL A 72 -2.27 -3.54 -6.34
C VAL A 72 -2.42 -2.91 -4.97
N ILE A 73 -1.36 -2.24 -4.51
CA ILE A 73 -1.34 -1.52 -3.23
C ILE A 73 -1.08 -0.05 -3.52
N HIS A 74 -2.05 0.79 -3.22
CA HIS A 74 -1.86 2.24 -3.25
C HIS A 74 -1.50 2.71 -1.84
N CYS A 75 -0.45 3.52 -1.72
CA CYS A 75 0.01 4.05 -0.45
C CYS A 75 -0.12 5.57 -0.43
N GLY A 76 -0.69 6.11 0.65
CA GLY A 76 -0.82 7.55 0.90
C GLY A 76 -0.41 7.89 2.32
N VAL A 77 0.04 9.13 2.55
CA VAL A 77 0.33 9.60 3.91
C VAL A 77 -0.96 10.05 4.60
N SER A 78 -1.12 9.66 5.87
CA SER A 78 -2.15 10.19 6.77
C SER A 78 -1.45 11.00 7.87
N SER A 79 -1.32 12.31 7.61
CA SER A 79 -0.53 13.17 8.49
C SER A 79 -1.14 13.29 9.88
N GLY A 80 -0.30 13.20 10.91
CA GLY A 80 -0.71 13.18 12.32
C GLY A 80 -1.28 11.84 12.79
N SER A 81 -1.43 10.84 11.91
CA SER A 81 -1.70 9.47 12.34
C SER A 81 -0.47 8.86 13.03
N SER A 82 -0.72 7.93 13.96
CA SER A 82 0.32 7.10 14.59
C SER A 82 0.28 5.64 14.14
N SER A 83 -0.62 5.30 13.22
CA SER A 83 -0.92 3.91 12.83
C SER A 83 -1.03 3.79 11.32
N ILE A 84 -0.63 2.64 10.79
CA ILE A 84 -0.95 2.22 9.43
C ILE A 84 -2.45 1.92 9.39
N ALA A 85 -3.16 2.41 8.39
CA ALA A 85 -4.57 2.09 8.17
C ALA A 85 -4.73 1.33 6.85
N LEU A 86 -5.35 0.16 6.93
CA LEU A 86 -5.76 -0.61 5.75
C LEU A 86 -7.19 -0.21 5.42
N GLU A 87 -7.37 0.46 4.28
CA GLU A 87 -8.68 0.92 3.84
C GLU A 87 -9.50 -0.26 3.30
N THR A 88 -10.71 -0.42 3.82
CA THR A 88 -11.60 -1.54 3.51
C THR A 88 -12.43 -1.32 2.26
N GLY A 89 -12.37 -0.13 1.66
CA GLY A 89 -13.06 0.22 0.43
C GLY A 89 -12.91 1.69 0.09
N ALA A 90 -13.52 2.10 -1.02
CA ALA A 90 -13.50 3.46 -1.55
C ALA A 90 -14.91 3.96 -1.83
N PHE A 91 -15.10 5.27 -1.77
CA PHE A 91 -16.30 5.93 -2.25
C PHE A 91 -16.14 6.34 -3.72
N ASP A 92 -17.24 6.38 -4.46
CA ASP A 92 -17.23 6.89 -5.84
C ASP A 92 -17.15 8.42 -5.93
N GLY A 93 -17.09 9.13 -4.80
CA GLY A 93 -16.91 10.58 -4.66
C GLY A 93 -17.95 11.23 -3.73
N PRO A 94 -18.26 12.54 -3.85
CA PRO A 94 -17.75 13.48 -4.85
C PRO A 94 -16.29 13.88 -4.59
N PHE A 95 -15.45 13.82 -5.63
CA PHE A 95 -14.04 14.26 -5.56
C PHE A 95 -13.92 15.75 -5.86
N CYS A 96 -14.45 16.58 -4.95
CA CYS A 96 -14.57 18.03 -5.12
C CYS A 96 -13.33 18.83 -4.71
N HIS A 97 -12.31 18.18 -4.16
CA HIS A 97 -11.07 18.83 -3.76
C HIS A 97 -10.20 19.13 -4.98
N ALA A 98 -9.75 20.39 -5.08
CA ALA A 98 -8.83 20.81 -6.14
C ALA A 98 -7.48 20.12 -5.95
N ASP A 99 -6.94 19.59 -7.03
CA ASP A 99 -5.65 18.92 -7.03
C ASP A 99 -4.47 19.91 -7.08
N VAL A 100 -3.23 19.41 -7.13
CA VAL A 100 -2.03 20.29 -7.19
C VAL A 100 -1.96 21.15 -8.45
N LEU A 101 -2.77 20.84 -9.47
CA LEU A 101 -2.91 21.61 -10.71
C LEU A 101 -4.16 22.52 -10.69
N GLY A 102 -4.87 22.58 -9.56
CA GLY A 102 -6.10 23.36 -9.39
C GLY A 102 -7.32 22.75 -10.07
N GLN A 103 -7.26 21.48 -10.48
CA GLN A 103 -8.36 20.78 -11.15
C GLN A 103 -9.23 20.05 -10.13
N VAL A 104 -10.54 20.04 -10.36
CA VAL A 104 -11.49 19.21 -9.60
C VAL A 104 -12.01 18.10 -10.50
N CYS A 105 -12.35 16.95 -9.92
CA CYS A 105 -13.00 15.91 -10.71
C CYS A 105 -14.40 16.40 -11.12
N SER A 106 -14.71 16.31 -12.41
CA SER A 106 -16.01 16.73 -12.94
C SER A 106 -17.12 15.69 -12.75
N ASP A 107 -16.79 14.50 -12.21
CA ASP A 107 -17.75 13.41 -12.09
C ASP A 107 -18.76 13.67 -10.97
N SER A 108 -20.04 13.52 -11.32
CA SER A 108 -21.18 13.69 -10.43
C SER A 108 -21.54 12.36 -9.78
N SER A 109 -20.69 11.93 -8.85
CA SER A 109 -20.88 10.68 -8.11
C SER A 109 -21.65 10.87 -6.80
N CYS A 110 -22.13 9.76 -6.24
CA CYS A 110 -23.15 9.74 -5.19
C CYS A 110 -22.61 9.40 -3.79
N GLY A 111 -21.33 9.05 -3.66
CA GLY A 111 -20.74 8.55 -2.41
C GLY A 111 -21.09 7.10 -2.13
N THR A 112 -21.15 6.26 -3.16
CA THR A 112 -21.37 4.82 -3.01
C THR A 112 -20.09 4.15 -2.54
N PHE A 113 -20.13 3.48 -1.39
CA PHE A 113 -18.99 2.71 -0.88
C PHE A 113 -18.85 1.37 -1.60
N THR A 114 -17.65 1.09 -2.11
CA THR A 114 -17.26 -0.19 -2.72
C THR A 114 -16.18 -0.84 -1.86
N PRO A 115 -16.43 -2.00 -1.23
CA PRO A 115 -15.42 -2.68 -0.43
C PRO A 115 -14.39 -3.41 -1.30
N THR A 116 -13.17 -3.60 -0.77
CA THR A 116 -12.24 -4.60 -1.29
C THR A 116 -12.66 -6.00 -0.87
N ALA A 117 -12.38 -7.00 -1.72
CA ALA A 117 -12.55 -8.40 -1.39
C ALA A 117 -11.27 -9.03 -0.78
N LEU A 118 -10.24 -8.23 -0.53
CA LEU A 118 -9.01 -8.69 0.13
C LEU A 118 -9.23 -8.99 1.63
N PRO A 119 -8.55 -10.01 2.19
CA PRO A 119 -8.73 -10.44 3.59
C PRO A 119 -7.97 -9.55 4.58
N LEU A 120 -8.39 -8.28 4.69
CA LEU A 120 -7.64 -7.27 5.44
C LEU A 120 -7.65 -7.47 6.97
N ALA A 121 -8.67 -8.12 7.53
CA ALA A 121 -8.75 -8.34 8.98
C ALA A 121 -7.61 -9.24 9.49
N ASP A 122 -7.35 -10.35 8.79
CA ASP A 122 -6.26 -11.25 9.10
C ASP A 122 -4.90 -10.57 8.85
N ALA A 123 -4.80 -9.80 7.77
CA ALA A 123 -3.60 -9.03 7.46
C ALA A 123 -3.27 -7.97 8.52
N CYS A 124 -4.27 -7.22 8.98
CA CYS A 124 -4.15 -6.25 10.06
C CYS A 124 -3.70 -6.93 11.36
N THR A 125 -4.27 -8.09 11.69
CA THR A 125 -3.89 -8.87 12.88
C THR A 125 -2.42 -9.29 12.80
N MET A 126 -1.96 -9.74 11.62
CA MET A 126 -0.58 -10.18 11.43
C MET A 126 0.43 -9.03 11.48
N LEU A 127 0.09 -7.87 10.94
CA LEU A 127 0.94 -6.66 11.05
C LEU A 127 1.09 -6.21 12.50
N ASN A 128 -0.01 -6.19 13.27
CA ASN A 128 0.05 -5.86 14.69
C ASN A 128 0.88 -6.90 15.47
N ALA A 129 0.74 -8.19 15.17
CA ALA A 129 1.53 -9.24 15.80
C ALA A 129 3.03 -9.14 15.49
N ALA A 130 3.40 -8.55 14.34
CA ALA A 130 4.78 -8.24 13.98
C ALA A 130 5.30 -6.91 14.55
N GLY A 131 4.50 -6.19 15.35
CA GLY A 131 4.90 -4.94 16.00
C GLY A 131 4.55 -3.67 15.22
N HIS A 132 3.91 -3.76 14.06
CA HIS A 132 3.45 -2.59 13.31
C HIS A 132 2.03 -2.20 13.75
N LYS A 133 1.89 -1.01 14.34
CA LYS A 133 0.57 -0.49 14.74
C LYS A 133 -0.32 -0.32 13.51
N CYS A 134 -1.33 -1.16 13.39
CA CYS A 134 -2.16 -1.27 12.21
C CYS A 134 -3.65 -1.31 12.57
N VAL A 135 -4.50 -0.63 11.79
CA VAL A 135 -5.95 -0.60 11.97
C VAL A 135 -6.67 -0.83 10.65
N LEU A 136 -7.92 -1.27 10.72
CA LEU A 136 -8.83 -1.21 9.58
C LEU A 136 -9.52 0.15 9.54
N SER A 137 -9.68 0.70 8.34
CA SER A 137 -10.36 1.98 8.11
C SER A 137 -11.42 1.83 7.02
N VAL A 138 -12.50 2.62 7.13
CA VAL A 138 -13.56 2.75 6.11
C VAL A 138 -13.52 4.13 5.45
N ASP A 139 -12.52 4.95 5.80
CA ASP A 139 -12.37 6.32 5.38
C ASP A 139 -11.01 6.49 4.67
N PRO A 140 -10.95 6.22 3.36
CA PRO A 140 -9.76 6.49 2.54
C PRO A 140 -9.58 7.99 2.26
N GLY A 141 -10.33 8.87 2.92
CA GLY A 141 -10.37 10.30 2.66
C GLY A 141 -11.33 10.66 1.53
N THR A 142 -11.34 11.94 1.15
CA THR A 142 -12.24 12.50 0.12
C THR A 142 -11.48 13.20 -1.01
N TYR A 143 -10.21 12.83 -1.19
CA TYR A 143 -9.29 13.45 -2.15
C TYR A 143 -8.72 12.39 -3.09
N LEU A 144 -7.44 12.47 -3.46
CA LEU A 144 -6.86 11.56 -4.44
C LEU A 144 -6.58 10.16 -3.91
N CYS A 145 -6.48 9.95 -2.59
CA CYS A 145 -6.39 8.62 -1.99
C CYS A 145 -7.63 7.78 -2.32
N ASP A 146 -8.82 8.33 -2.07
CA ASP A 146 -10.09 7.70 -2.40
C ASP A 146 -10.29 7.60 -3.93
N TYR A 147 -9.91 8.63 -4.69
CA TYR A 147 -10.02 8.60 -6.16
C TYR A 147 -9.23 7.45 -6.81
N ILE A 148 -7.93 7.32 -6.50
CA ILE A 148 -7.13 6.22 -7.06
C ILE A 148 -7.63 4.87 -6.58
N TYR A 149 -8.08 4.78 -5.32
CA TYR A 149 -8.59 3.54 -4.78
C TYR A 149 -9.88 3.11 -5.47
N HIS A 150 -10.83 4.04 -5.62
CA HIS A 150 -12.07 3.83 -6.35
C HIS A 150 -11.80 3.37 -7.79
N MET A 151 -10.97 4.10 -8.53
CA MET A 151 -10.65 3.78 -9.92
C MET A 151 -10.06 2.38 -10.09
N SER A 152 -9.20 1.96 -9.16
CA SER A 152 -8.62 0.61 -9.16
C SER A 152 -9.60 -0.48 -8.68
N LEU A 153 -10.46 -0.20 -7.70
CA LEU A 153 -11.51 -1.15 -7.24
C LEU A 153 -12.53 -1.46 -8.33
N GLN A 154 -12.83 -0.51 -9.22
CA GLN A 154 -13.70 -0.76 -10.40
C GLN A 154 -13.08 -1.78 -11.38
N ARG A 155 -11.76 -2.01 -11.31
CA ARG A 155 -11.03 -2.91 -12.21
C ARG A 155 -10.69 -4.24 -11.56
N GLY A 156 -10.32 -4.23 -10.28
CA GLY A 156 -9.89 -5.42 -9.55
C GLY A 156 -10.19 -5.32 -8.06
N PRO A 157 -11.45 -5.50 -7.63
CA PRO A 157 -11.82 -5.43 -6.22
C PRO A 157 -11.24 -6.61 -5.40
N ASP A 158 -10.87 -7.71 -6.05
CA ASP A 158 -10.25 -8.90 -5.48
C ASP A 158 -8.74 -8.78 -5.27
N ARG A 159 -8.13 -7.66 -5.69
CA ARG A 159 -6.68 -7.49 -5.72
C ARG A 159 -6.19 -6.07 -5.44
N THR A 160 -7.09 -5.16 -5.05
CA THR A 160 -6.75 -3.75 -4.79
C THR A 160 -6.99 -3.38 -3.34
N VAL A 161 -6.02 -2.72 -2.73
CA VAL A 161 -6.14 -2.12 -1.40
C VAL A 161 -5.43 -0.76 -1.37
N PHE A 162 -5.96 0.16 -0.56
CA PHE A 162 -5.28 1.39 -0.20
C PHE A 162 -4.75 1.29 1.24
N VAL A 163 -3.54 1.79 1.45
CA VAL A 163 -2.86 1.80 2.75
C VAL A 163 -2.47 3.24 3.07
N HIS A 164 -3.03 3.77 4.16
CA HIS A 164 -2.52 5.00 4.73
C HIS A 164 -1.37 4.69 5.68
N VAL A 165 -0.25 5.39 5.50
CA VAL A 165 0.90 5.33 6.41
C VAL A 165 1.01 6.62 7.22
N PRO A 166 1.46 6.55 8.48
CA PRO A 166 1.74 7.75 9.29
C PRO A 166 2.95 8.52 8.75
N ASP A 167 3.21 9.69 9.34
CA ASP A 167 4.41 10.46 9.03
C ASP A 167 5.68 9.73 9.49
N VAL A 168 6.71 9.74 8.66
CA VAL A 168 8.06 9.34 9.08
C VAL A 168 8.56 10.33 10.14
N SER A 169 9.12 9.78 11.22
CA SER A 169 9.60 10.55 12.37
C SER A 169 10.80 9.85 13.01
N ASN A 170 11.33 10.40 14.10
CA ASN A 170 12.43 9.78 14.84
C ASN A 170 12.05 8.43 15.48
N ASP A 171 10.76 8.19 15.73
CA ASP A 171 10.26 6.98 16.37
C ASP A 171 9.66 5.97 15.36
N LEU A 172 9.57 6.36 14.09
CA LEU A 172 9.01 5.54 13.02
C LEU A 172 9.65 5.92 11.69
N GLU A 173 10.62 5.13 11.25
CA GLU A 173 11.42 5.42 10.07
C GLU A 173 10.77 4.91 8.78
N ALA A 174 11.28 5.37 7.65
CA ALA A 174 10.84 4.88 6.34
C ALA A 174 11.07 3.36 6.18
N ASP A 175 12.09 2.81 6.84
CA ASP A 175 12.41 1.40 6.82
C ASP A 175 11.40 0.55 7.60
N ASP A 176 10.85 1.06 8.71
CA ASP A 176 9.76 0.41 9.43
C ASP A 176 8.49 0.33 8.56
N LEU A 177 8.18 1.41 7.83
CA LEU A 177 7.04 1.43 6.91
C LEU A 177 7.27 0.54 5.68
N GLY A 178 8.48 0.54 5.13
CA GLY A 178 8.86 -0.33 4.01
C GLY A 178 8.78 -1.80 4.39
N GLU A 179 9.23 -2.16 5.59
CA GLU A 179 9.07 -3.49 6.17
C GLU A 179 7.59 -3.86 6.36
N ALA A 180 6.78 -2.96 6.90
CA ALA A 180 5.35 -3.20 7.09
C ALA A 180 4.64 -3.48 5.76
N LEU A 181 4.95 -2.72 4.70
CA LEU A 181 4.42 -2.95 3.36
C LEU A 181 4.89 -4.29 2.78
N LEU A 182 6.15 -4.67 2.98
CA LEU A 182 6.68 -5.96 2.53
C LEU A 182 5.95 -7.11 3.22
N LEU A 183 5.81 -7.02 4.54
CA LEU A 183 5.12 -8.02 5.33
C LEU A 183 3.65 -8.12 4.93
N PHE A 184 3.00 -6.99 4.69
CA PHE A 184 1.63 -6.93 4.21
C PHE A 184 1.45 -7.64 2.86
N ILE A 185 2.36 -7.42 1.91
CA ILE A 185 2.40 -8.15 0.63
C ILE A 185 2.51 -9.66 0.87
N ILE A 186 3.43 -10.10 1.73
CA ILE A 186 3.64 -11.53 1.99
C ILE A 186 2.39 -12.16 2.63
N VAL A 187 1.77 -11.47 3.60
CA VAL A 187 0.55 -11.93 4.26
C VAL A 187 -0.59 -12.07 3.25
N LEU A 188 -0.87 -11.04 2.46
CA LEU A 188 -1.91 -11.10 1.45
C LEU A 188 -1.65 -12.20 0.42
N SER A 189 -0.42 -12.31 -0.06
CA SER A 189 -0.04 -13.39 -0.99
C SER A 189 -0.29 -14.78 -0.40
N ARG A 190 0.01 -15.00 0.89
CA ARG A 190 -0.30 -16.28 1.56
C ARG A 190 -1.81 -16.52 1.68
N LEU A 191 -2.57 -15.53 2.13
CA LEU A 191 -4.03 -15.63 2.29
C LEU A 191 -4.76 -15.86 0.96
N MET A 192 -4.26 -15.23 -0.10
CA MET A 192 -4.76 -15.36 -1.48
C MET A 192 -4.19 -16.59 -2.21
N LYS A 193 -3.31 -17.37 -1.57
CA LYS A 193 -2.63 -18.55 -2.16
C LYS A 193 -1.80 -18.22 -3.41
N LEU A 194 -1.26 -17.02 -3.48
CA LEU A 194 -0.29 -16.62 -4.51
C LEU A 194 1.07 -17.28 -4.23
N LYS A 195 1.80 -17.59 -5.30
CA LYS A 195 3.14 -18.17 -5.19
C LYS A 195 4.13 -17.10 -4.70
N ILE A 196 4.74 -17.35 -3.54
CA ILE A 196 5.82 -16.52 -2.98
C ILE A 196 7.18 -17.23 -3.07
N PRO A 197 8.28 -16.51 -3.33
CA PRO A 197 9.63 -17.08 -3.25
C PRO A 197 9.98 -17.52 -1.84
N ALA A 198 10.88 -18.51 -1.73
CA ALA A 198 11.37 -19.01 -0.44
C ALA A 198 11.95 -17.88 0.43
N ALA A 199 12.75 -16.97 -0.15
CA ALA A 199 13.34 -15.86 0.60
C ALA A 199 12.30 -14.95 1.29
N LEU A 200 11.13 -14.72 0.65
CA LEU A 200 10.04 -13.96 1.29
C LEU A 200 9.32 -14.78 2.36
N SER A 201 9.20 -16.10 2.16
CA SER A 201 8.68 -17.00 3.19
C SER A 201 9.59 -17.03 4.42
N ASP A 202 10.90 -17.15 4.20
CA ASP A 202 11.91 -17.17 5.25
C ASP A 202 11.89 -15.85 6.01
N PHE A 203 11.84 -14.71 5.31
CA PHE A 203 11.71 -13.39 5.94
C PHE A 203 10.49 -13.32 6.87
N PHE A 204 9.33 -13.76 6.40
CA PHE A 204 8.12 -13.83 7.22
C PHE A 204 8.34 -14.71 8.44
N ASP A 205 8.84 -15.93 8.25
CA ASP A 205 8.93 -16.91 9.33
C ASP A 205 9.90 -16.42 10.43
N HIS A 206 11.00 -15.73 10.06
CA HIS A 206 11.90 -15.10 11.04
C HIS A 206 11.23 -13.99 11.85
N LYS A 207 10.28 -13.24 11.28
CA LYS A 207 9.54 -12.18 11.98
C LYS A 207 8.57 -12.70 13.04
N PHE A 208 8.08 -13.94 12.88
CA PHE A 208 7.15 -14.56 13.82
C PHE A 208 7.77 -15.69 14.66
N GLN A 209 9.08 -15.92 14.56
CA GLN A 209 9.75 -16.80 15.49
C GLN A 209 9.75 -16.17 16.89
N PRO A 210 9.40 -16.93 17.95
CA PRO A 210 9.58 -16.43 19.30
C PRO A 210 11.07 -16.11 19.48
N LEU A 211 11.38 -14.91 19.98
CA LEU A 211 12.71 -14.59 20.49
C LEU A 211 13.10 -15.75 21.41
N SER A 212 14.09 -16.55 20.99
CA SER A 212 14.63 -17.61 21.83
C SER A 212 15.01 -16.94 23.14
N ALA A 213 14.36 -17.35 24.24
CA ALA A 213 14.67 -16.87 25.57
C ALA A 213 16.19 -16.98 25.74
N ASP A 214 16.85 -15.83 25.78
CA ASP A 214 18.29 -15.77 25.90
C ASP A 214 18.63 -16.39 27.25
N SER A 215 19.12 -17.62 27.18
CA SER A 215 19.61 -18.39 28.31
C SER A 215 20.85 -17.67 28.82
N THR A 216 20.65 -16.72 29.72
CA THR A 216 21.70 -16.19 30.56
C THR A 216 21.55 -16.79 31.95
N ASN A 217 22.43 -17.77 32.19
CA ASN A 217 22.84 -18.26 33.50
C ASN A 217 23.33 -17.12 34.40
#